data_AF-A0A7C8ZIJ9-F1
#
_entry.id   AF-A0A7C8ZIJ9-F1
#
_cell.length_a   1.000
_cell.length_b   1.000
_cell.length_c   1.000
_cell.angle_alpha   90.00
_cell.angle_beta   90.00
_cell.angle_gamma   90.00
#
_symmetry.space_group_name_H-M   'P 1'
#
loop_
_entity.id
_entity.type
_entity.pdbx_description
1 polymer ?
#
loop_
_entity_poly.entity_id
_entity_poly.type
_entity_poly.pdbx_seq_one_letter_code
_entity_poly.pdbx_strand_id
1 'polypeptide(L)'
;AGLLSCYVAFLLFNIHHQAAYPWELRYHAYFMEDIDSRLVIFSDWLAVVASLTAILGLVRNSERHRRWIWCSFFGGIVLSVFWLYYMLRLPKFRWDVIWLPFGPLSGAVICLYVDHLLNESSEEVRKLRSYMYAYKAS
;
A
#
# COMPACT_ATOMS: atom_id res chain seq x y z
N ALA A 1 4.61 -3.83 9.64
CA ALA A 1 3.98 -2.54 9.98
C ALA A 1 4.96 -1.36 9.99
N GLY A 2 6.13 -1.46 10.65
CA GLY A 2 7.08 -0.34 10.79
C GLY A 2 7.53 0.31 9.46
N LEU A 3 7.91 -0.49 8.46
CA LEU A 3 8.30 0.01 7.13
C LEU A 3 7.17 0.73 6.39
N LEU A 4 5.94 0.20 6.45
CA LEU A 4 4.75 0.84 5.87
C LEU A 4 4.39 2.13 6.60
N SER A 5 4.54 2.17 7.92
CA SER A 5 4.34 3.39 8.72
C SER A 5 5.35 4.48 8.35
N CYS A 6 6.62 4.11 8.17
CA CYS A 6 7.66 5.02 7.70
C CYS A 6 7.35 5.54 6.28
N TYR A 7 6.89 4.67 5.39
CA TYR A 7 6.44 5.05 4.04
C TYR A 7 5.26 6.03 4.08
N VAL A 8 4.25 5.80 4.95
CA VAL A 8 3.14 6.73 5.16
C VAL A 8 3.62 8.09 5.66
N ALA A 9 4.52 8.11 6.65
CA ALA A 9 5.08 9.35 7.18
C ALA A 9 5.85 10.14 6.11
N PHE A 10 6.61 9.43 5.27
CA PHE A 10 7.30 10.03 4.12
C PHE A 10 6.30 10.62 3.10
N LEU A 11 5.22 9.90 2.77
CA LEU A 11 4.18 10.42 1.86
C LEU A 11 3.49 11.66 2.44
N LEU A 12 3.14 11.65 3.73
CA LEU A 12 2.55 12.80 4.40
C LEU A 12 3.47 14.02 4.39
N PHE A 13 4.77 13.81 4.61
CA PHE A 13 5.78 14.86 4.50
C PHE A 13 5.84 15.44 3.07
N ASN A 14 5.82 14.58 2.05
CA ASN A 14 5.80 15.03 0.65
C ASN A 14 4.53 15.82 0.32
N ILE A 15 3.34 15.38 0.77
CA ILE A 15 2.07 16.10 0.56
C ILE A 15 2.13 17.50 1.19
N HIS A 16 2.62 17.59 2.43
CA HIS A 16 2.75 18.86 3.13
C HIS A 16 3.75 19.78 2.40
N HIS A 17 4.87 19.23 1.96
CA HIS A 17 5.87 20.00 1.22
C HIS A 17 5.34 20.49 -0.13
N GLN A 18 4.58 19.67 -0.84
CA GLN A 18 3.92 20.00 -2.11
C GLN A 18 2.87 21.09 -1.96
N ALA A 19 2.11 21.08 -0.85
CA ALA A 19 1.10 22.08 -0.55
C ALA A 19 1.73 23.45 -0.22
N ALA A 20 2.89 23.45 0.45
CA ALA A 20 3.60 24.68 0.82
C ALA A 20 4.44 25.27 -0.32
N TYR A 21 5.08 24.43 -1.13
CA TYR A 21 5.98 24.82 -2.22
C TYR A 21 5.60 24.06 -3.50
N PRO A 22 4.59 24.56 -4.26
CA PRO A 22 4.12 23.87 -5.44
C PRO A 22 5.25 23.76 -6.48
N TRP A 23 5.51 22.53 -6.93
CA TRP A 23 6.45 22.19 -8.00
C TRP A 23 7.95 22.37 -7.72
N GLU A 24 8.39 22.63 -6.49
CA GLU A 24 9.82 22.56 -6.14
C GLU A 24 10.34 21.12 -6.08
N LEU A 25 9.46 20.15 -5.82
CA LEU A 25 9.81 18.73 -5.84
C LEU A 25 10.06 18.25 -7.27
N ARG A 26 11.32 17.90 -7.56
CA ARG A 26 11.81 17.51 -8.89
C ARG A 26 10.92 16.45 -9.56
N TYR A 27 10.36 15.49 -8.82
CA TYR A 27 9.55 14.39 -9.38
C TYR A 27 8.14 14.83 -9.80
N HIS A 28 7.57 15.84 -9.14
CA HIS A 28 6.23 16.37 -9.47
C HIS A 28 6.28 17.51 -10.49
N ALA A 29 7.36 18.30 -10.51
CA ALA A 29 7.57 19.36 -11.49
C ALA A 29 7.44 18.90 -12.95
N TYR A 30 7.71 17.62 -13.24
CA TYR A 30 7.60 17.06 -14.59
C TYR A 30 6.18 16.91 -15.10
N PHE A 31 5.19 16.84 -14.20
CA PHE A 31 3.78 16.71 -14.55
C PHE A 31 3.06 18.06 -14.65
N MET A 32 3.78 19.17 -14.47
CA MET A 32 3.20 20.51 -14.36
C MET A 32 2.46 20.97 -15.62
N GLU A 33 2.84 20.47 -16.80
CA GLU A 33 2.19 20.84 -18.07
C GLU A 33 0.90 20.04 -18.35
N ASP A 34 0.79 18.81 -17.84
CA ASP A 34 -0.30 17.88 -18.19
C ASP A 34 -1.26 17.58 -17.02
N ILE A 35 -0.86 17.81 -15.77
CA ILE A 35 -1.62 17.42 -14.58
C ILE A 35 -1.80 18.61 -13.64
N ASP A 36 -3.05 18.87 -13.24
CA ASP A 36 -3.37 19.87 -12.21
C ASP A 36 -2.82 19.43 -10.85
N SER A 37 -2.23 20.35 -10.07
CA SER A 37 -1.56 20.03 -8.80
C SER A 37 -2.52 19.35 -7.80
N ARG A 38 -3.82 19.65 -7.93
CA ARG A 38 -4.88 19.05 -7.14
C ARG A 38 -5.01 17.54 -7.35
N LEU A 39 -4.88 17.06 -8.60
CA LEU A 39 -4.95 15.62 -8.92
C LEU A 39 -3.80 14.84 -8.30
N VAL A 40 -2.61 15.45 -8.29
CA VAL A 40 -1.42 14.87 -7.63
C VAL A 40 -1.65 14.71 -6.14
N ILE A 41 -2.13 15.77 -5.47
CA ILE A 41 -2.44 15.74 -4.04
C ILE A 41 -3.50 14.66 -3.75
N PHE A 42 -4.57 14.58 -4.56
CA PHE A 42 -5.58 13.53 -4.41
C PHE A 42 -5.01 12.11 -4.53
N SER A 43 -4.14 11.88 -5.51
CA SER A 43 -3.46 10.60 -5.68
C SER A 43 -2.62 10.25 -4.45
N ASP A 44 -1.82 11.18 -3.94
CA ASP A 44 -0.97 10.92 -2.77
C ASP A 44 -1.81 10.65 -1.50
N TRP A 45 -2.95 11.33 -1.34
CA TRP A 45 -3.93 11.01 -0.31
C TRP A 45 -4.51 9.59 -0.46
N LEU A 46 -4.83 9.16 -1.68
CA LEU A 46 -5.30 7.80 -1.93
C LEU A 46 -4.22 6.74 -1.60
N ALA A 47 -2.95 7.03 -1.88
CA ALA A 47 -1.82 6.17 -1.50
C ALA A 47 -1.69 6.04 0.03
N VAL A 48 -1.86 7.14 0.76
CA VAL A 48 -1.87 7.16 2.24
C VAL A 48 -3.05 6.36 2.79
N VAL A 49 -4.26 6.52 2.23
CA VAL A 49 -5.43 5.75 2.65
C VAL A 49 -5.25 4.24 2.37
N ALA A 50 -4.73 3.88 1.21
CA ALA A 50 -4.46 2.47 0.85
C ALA A 50 -3.44 1.83 1.79
N SER A 51 -2.38 2.54 2.17
CA SER A 51 -1.35 2.03 3.08
C SER A 51 -1.81 2.01 4.54
N LEU A 52 -2.59 2.99 5.00
CA LEU A 52 -3.22 2.96 6.33
C LEU A 52 -4.20 1.81 6.47
N THR A 53 -5.02 1.55 5.45
CA THR A 53 -5.96 0.43 5.46
C THR A 53 -5.26 -0.93 5.45
N ALA A 54 -4.09 -1.06 4.82
CA ALA A 54 -3.23 -2.24 4.95
C ALA A 54 -2.70 -2.43 6.37
N ILE A 55 -2.21 -1.35 7.01
CA ILE A 55 -1.72 -1.40 8.40
C ILE A 55 -2.85 -1.75 9.37
N LEU A 56 -4.02 -1.11 9.23
CA LEU A 56 -5.22 -1.39 10.01
C LEU A 56 -5.71 -2.83 9.82
N GLY A 57 -5.65 -3.34 8.58
CA GLY A 57 -5.94 -4.74 8.26
C GLY A 57 -5.03 -5.68 9.05
N LEU A 58 -3.73 -5.44 9.02
CA LEU A 58 -2.73 -6.29 9.69
C LEU A 58 -2.83 -6.25 11.23
N VAL A 59 -3.10 -5.09 11.82
CA VAL A 59 -3.17 -4.91 13.29
C VAL A 59 -4.48 -5.45 13.86
N ARG A 60 -5.58 -5.34 13.12
CA ARG A 60 -6.92 -5.64 13.63
C ARG A 60 -7.36 -7.03 13.19
N ASN A 61 -6.98 -8.04 13.99
CA ASN A 61 -7.31 -9.46 13.82
C ASN A 61 -8.81 -9.75 14.11
N SER A 62 -9.72 -9.20 13.29
CA SER A 62 -11.17 -9.30 13.40
C SER A 62 -11.74 -9.85 12.10
N GLU A 63 -12.91 -10.51 12.10
CA GLU A 63 -13.64 -11.01 10.91
C GLU A 63 -13.65 -10.09 9.67
N ARG A 64 -13.50 -8.76 9.86
CA ARG A 64 -13.42 -7.77 8.76
C ARG A 64 -12.03 -7.53 8.17
N HIS A 65 -10.96 -8.09 8.74
CA HIS A 65 -9.57 -7.88 8.31
C HIS A 65 -9.36 -8.18 6.83
N ARG A 66 -9.99 -9.26 6.33
CA ARG A 66 -9.78 -9.71 4.93
C ARG A 66 -10.31 -8.66 3.96
N ARG A 67 -11.45 -8.03 4.27
CA ARG A 67 -12.02 -6.96 3.44
C ARG A 67 -11.11 -5.72 3.41
N TRP A 68 -10.49 -5.35 4.52
CA TRP A 68 -9.57 -4.21 4.56
C TRP A 68 -8.31 -4.42 3.72
N ILE A 69 -7.73 -5.62 3.77
CA ILE A 69 -6.56 -5.96 2.97
C ILE A 69 -6.92 -6.01 1.47
N TRP A 70 -8.06 -6.60 1.11
CA TRP A 70 -8.54 -6.59 -0.27
C TRP A 70 -8.85 -5.17 -0.78
N CYS A 71 -9.46 -4.31 0.04
CA CYS A 71 -9.68 -2.90 -0.31
C CYS A 71 -8.37 -2.14 -0.54
N SER A 72 -7.36 -2.38 0.31
CA SER A 72 -6.03 -1.80 0.12
C SER A 72 -5.39 -2.26 -1.20
N PHE A 73 -5.52 -3.54 -1.53
CA PHE A 73 -4.99 -4.10 -2.78
C PHE A 73 -5.70 -3.53 -4.02
N PHE A 74 -7.03 -3.48 -4.03
CA PHE A 74 -7.78 -2.85 -5.12
C PHE A 74 -7.46 -1.35 -5.25
N GLY A 75 -7.33 -0.64 -4.13
CA GLY A 75 -6.89 0.76 -4.11
C GLY A 75 -5.49 0.94 -4.71
N GLY A 76 -4.55 0.06 -4.36
CA GLY A 76 -3.20 0.04 -4.92
C GLY A 76 -3.17 -0.22 -6.43
N ILE A 77 -4.01 -1.13 -6.94
CA ILE A 77 -4.13 -1.40 -8.39
C ILE A 77 -4.65 -0.16 -9.13
N VAL A 78 -5.74 0.45 -8.64
CA VAL A 78 -6.31 1.65 -9.29
C VAL A 78 -5.29 2.78 -9.33
N LEU A 79 -4.56 3.00 -8.22
CA LEU A 79 -3.51 4.01 -8.15
C LEU A 79 -2.36 3.72 -9.11
N SER A 80 -1.94 2.46 -9.21
CA SER A 80 -0.86 2.06 -10.12
C SER A 80 -1.25 2.26 -11.58
N VAL A 81 -2.45 1.84 -11.98
CA VAL A 81 -2.97 2.05 -13.33
C VAL A 81 -3.06 3.53 -13.66
N PHE A 82 -3.53 4.36 -12.71
CA PHE A 82 -3.59 5.81 -12.86
C PHE A 82 -2.21 6.40 -13.18
N TRP A 83 -1.18 6.11 -12.36
CA TRP A 83 0.17 6.62 -12.59
C TRP A 83 0.83 6.06 -13.86
N LEU A 84 0.60 4.79 -14.16
CA LEU A 84 1.16 4.14 -15.34
C LEU A 84 0.57 4.75 -16.63
N TYR A 85 -0.72 5.07 -16.63
CA TYR A 85 -1.38 5.80 -17.71
C TYR A 85 -0.73 7.17 -17.96
N TYR A 86 -0.50 7.97 -16.92
CA TYR A 86 0.16 9.27 -17.08
C TYR A 86 1.64 9.12 -17.50
N MET A 87 2.37 8.15 -16.94
CA MET A 87 3.77 7.88 -17.33
C MET A 87 3.91 7.49 -18.81
N LEU A 88 2.95 6.75 -19.37
CA LEU A 88 2.94 6.42 -20.80
C LEU A 88 2.62 7.62 -21.70
N ARG A 89 1.94 8.63 -21.15
CA ARG A 89 1.60 9.86 -21.88
C ARG A 89 2.78 10.83 -21.95
N LEU A 90 3.78 10.72 -21.06
CA LEU A 90 4.97 11.54 -21.13
C LEU A 90 5.92 11.08 -22.25
N PRO A 91 6.48 12.01 -23.04
CA PRO A 91 7.36 11.69 -24.17
C PRO A 91 8.75 11.17 -23.75
N LYS A 92 9.12 11.27 -22.47
CA LYS A 92 10.39 10.78 -21.93
C LYS A 92 10.16 9.83 -20.77
N PHE A 93 10.41 8.54 -21.00
CA PHE A 93 10.31 7.51 -19.97
C PHE A 93 11.48 7.65 -18.98
N ARG A 94 11.20 8.03 -17.73
CA ARG A 94 12.22 8.16 -16.67
C ARG A 94 11.94 7.18 -15.53
N TRP A 95 12.89 6.30 -15.27
CA TRP A 95 12.80 5.25 -14.26
C TRP A 95 12.73 5.77 -12.81
N ASP A 96 13.12 7.02 -12.56
CA ASP A 96 13.09 7.62 -11.22
C ASP A 96 11.66 7.76 -10.65
N VAL A 97 10.65 7.86 -11.52
CA VAL A 97 9.24 8.05 -11.13
C VAL A 97 8.51 6.71 -10.94
N ILE A 98 9.15 5.59 -11.29
CA ILE A 98 8.55 4.25 -11.18
C ILE A 98 8.25 3.86 -9.73
N TRP A 99 8.92 4.49 -8.76
CA TRP A 99 8.65 4.24 -7.35
C TRP A 99 7.23 4.64 -6.90
N LEU A 100 6.59 5.64 -7.53
CA LEU A 100 5.24 6.08 -7.17
C LEU A 100 4.16 4.97 -7.36
N PRO A 101 4.03 4.35 -8.55
CA PRO A 101 3.06 3.27 -8.76
C PRO A 101 3.43 1.97 -8.04
N PHE A 102 4.74 1.68 -7.89
CA PHE A 102 5.20 0.43 -7.29
C PHE A 102 5.20 0.43 -5.76
N GLY A 103 5.30 1.59 -5.10
CA GLY A 103 5.34 1.69 -3.64
C GLY A 103 4.10 1.10 -2.95
N PRO A 104 2.89 1.61 -3.20
CA PRO A 104 1.67 1.12 -2.55
C PRO A 104 1.32 -0.32 -2.95
N LEU A 105 1.59 -0.68 -4.21
CA LEU A 105 1.38 -2.04 -4.73
C LEU A 105 2.26 -3.06 -4.03
N SER A 106 3.58 -2.81 -3.96
CA SER A 106 4.52 -3.72 -3.30
C SER A 106 4.20 -3.88 -1.82
N GLY A 107 3.85 -2.78 -1.13
CA GLY A 107 3.38 -2.80 0.25
C GLY A 107 2.15 -3.66 0.46
N ALA A 108 1.13 -3.52 -0.39
CA ALA A 108 -0.11 -4.31 -0.32
C ALA A 108 0.13 -5.80 -0.60
N VAL A 109 0.97 -6.13 -1.59
CA VAL A 109 1.34 -7.52 -1.92
C VAL A 109 2.06 -8.19 -0.76
N ILE A 110 3.03 -7.50 -0.15
CA ILE A 110 3.76 -8.02 1.01
C ILE A 110 2.81 -8.23 2.20
N CYS A 111 1.87 -7.31 2.43
CA CYS A 111 0.85 -7.46 3.48
C CYS A 111 -0.04 -8.69 3.27
N LEU A 112 -0.51 -8.93 2.04
CA LEU A 112 -1.28 -10.13 1.69
C LEU A 112 -0.48 -11.41 1.90
N TYR A 113 0.81 -11.40 1.54
CA TYR A 113 1.68 -12.56 1.70
C TYR A 113 1.90 -12.92 3.17
N VAL A 114 2.17 -11.92 4.01
CA VAL A 114 2.34 -12.13 5.46
C VAL A 114 1.06 -12.63 6.10
N ASP A 115 -0.10 -12.08 5.71
CA ASP A 115 -1.41 -12.56 6.20
C ASP A 115 -1.63 -14.04 5.85
N HIS A 116 -1.37 -14.42 4.61
CA HIS A 116 -1.51 -15.80 4.16
C HIS A 116 -0.64 -16.77 4.99
N LEU A 117 0.63 -16.42 5.21
CA LEU A 117 1.57 -17.19 6.04
C LEU A 117 1.11 -17.31 7.50
N LEU A 118 0.60 -16.23 8.10
CA LEU A 118 0.10 -16.26 9.47
C LEU A 118 -1.13 -17.16 9.60
N ASN A 119 -2.02 -17.12 8.61
CA ASN A 119 -3.23 -17.95 8.61
C ASN A 119 -2.87 -19.44 8.49
N GLU A 120 -1.98 -19.80 7.57
CA GLU A 120 -1.49 -21.18 7.39
C GLU A 120 -0.84 -21.73 8.67
N SER A 121 0.06 -20.95 9.28
CA SER A 121 0.71 -21.34 10.55
C SER A 121 -0.30 -21.55 11.68
N SER A 122 -1.32 -20.69 11.78
CA SER A 122 -2.35 -20.82 12.81
C SER A 122 -3.18 -22.11 12.66
N GLU A 123 -3.46 -22.53 11.42
CA GLU A 123 -4.16 -23.77 11.14
C GLU A 123 -3.32 -25.00 11.49
N GLU A 124 -2.03 -24.97 11.18
CA GLU A 124 -1.09 -26.02 11.55
C GLU A 124 -0.97 -26.18 13.07
N VAL A 125 -0.81 -25.07 13.79
CA VAL A 125 -0.77 -25.07 15.27
C VAL A 125 -2.09 -25.60 15.85
N ARG A 126 -3.23 -25.23 15.26
CA ARG A 126 -4.55 -25.73 15.69
C ARG A 126 -4.67 -27.23 15.45
N LYS A 127 -4.21 -27.74 14.31
CA LYS A 127 -4.16 -29.19 14.02
C LYS A 127 -3.26 -29.92 15.02
N LEU A 128 -2.04 -29.43 15.26
CA LEU A 128 -1.12 -30.01 16.25
C LEU A 128 -1.76 -30.10 17.64
N ARG A 129 -2.42 -29.02 18.07
CA ARG A 129 -3.08 -28.97 19.37
C ARG A 129 -4.24 -29.99 19.46
N SER A 130 -5.00 -30.15 18.37
CA SER A 130 -6.08 -31.15 18.31
C SER A 130 -5.56 -32.59 18.41
N TYR A 131 -4.45 -32.93 17.74
CA TYR A 131 -3.83 -34.25 17.86
C TYR A 131 -3.30 -34.53 19.26
N MET A 132 -2.65 -33.54 19.89
CA MET A 132 -2.19 -33.66 21.27
C MET A 132 -3.36 -33.91 22.24
N TYR A 133 -4.48 -33.21 22.08
CA TYR A 133 -5.66 -33.43 22.92
C TYR A 133 -6.30 -34.80 22.68
N ALA A 134 -6.37 -35.27 21.43
CA ALA A 134 -6.88 -36.60 21.11
C ALA A 134 -6.01 -37.71 21.73
N TYR A 135 -4.69 -37.58 21.63
CA TYR A 135 -3.74 -38.53 22.24
C TYR A 135 -3.82 -38.55 23.77
N LYS A 136 -4.07 -37.39 24.41
CA LYS A 136 -4.19 -37.33 25.87
C LYS A 136 -5.54 -37.87 26.38
N ALA A 137 -6.53 -37.99 25.50
CA ALA A 137 -7.86 -38.51 25.83
C ALA A 137 -7.98 -40.04 25.65
N SER A 138 -7.02 -40.67 24.96
CA SER A 138 -6.84 -42.13 24.86
C SER A 138 -5.90 -42.65 25.93
#